data_AF-A0A166A4F6-F1
#
_entry.id   AF-A0A166A4F6-F1
#
_cell.length_a   1.000
_cell.length_b   1.000
_cell.length_c   1.000
_cell.angle_alpha   90.00
_cell.angle_beta   90.00
_cell.angle_gamma   90.00
#
_symmetry.space_group_name_H-M   'P 1'
#
loop_
_entity.id
_entity.type
_entity.pdbx_description
1 polymer ?
#
loop_
_entity_poly.entity_id
_entity_poly.type
_entity_poly.pdbx_seq_one_letter_code
_entity_poly.pdbx_strand_id
1 'polypeptide(L)'
;MPSSFDQLAGLEMGGIPIATALSLRIQKQVLFVRKEAKEYGTCKLAEGGGIDNQELLIVEDVVTSGGAIIDAVNELRARGAIVNNVVCVIDREGSGRENLEKLGLKFSPLFTKSELEKAVGL
;
A
#
# COMPACT_ATOMS: atom_id res chain seq x y z
N MET A 1 6.82 -5.43 -8.43
CA MET A 1 5.40 -5.11 -8.76
C MET A 1 4.76 -6.32 -9.43
N PRO A 2 3.47 -6.59 -9.20
CA PRO A 2 2.74 -7.63 -9.92
C PRO A 2 2.61 -7.31 -11.42
N SER A 3 2.39 -8.34 -12.24
CA SER A 3 2.21 -8.20 -13.70
C SER A 3 0.90 -7.52 -14.10
N SER A 4 -0.12 -7.58 -13.23
CA SER A 4 -1.44 -6.98 -13.44
C SER A 4 -2.02 -6.51 -12.10
N PHE A 5 -2.86 -5.48 -12.19
CA PHE A 5 -3.73 -4.91 -11.16
C PHE A 5 -4.61 -3.87 -11.88
N ASP A 6 -5.61 -3.28 -11.23
CA ASP A 6 -6.47 -2.25 -11.82
C ASP A 6 -6.03 -0.84 -11.43
N GLN A 7 -5.87 -0.59 -10.13
CA GLN A 7 -5.60 0.75 -9.59
C GLN A 7 -4.49 0.73 -8.53
N LEU A 8 -3.77 1.84 -8.42
CA LEU A 8 -2.85 2.08 -7.30
C LEU A 8 -3.64 2.54 -6.08
N ALA A 9 -3.17 2.20 -4.88
CA ALA A 9 -3.73 2.69 -3.63
C ALA A 9 -2.60 3.18 -2.73
N GLY A 10 -2.43 4.51 -2.67
CA GLY A 10 -1.45 5.15 -1.80
C GLY A 10 -2.03 5.39 -0.41
N LEU A 11 -1.35 4.87 0.62
CA LEU A 11 -1.77 5.07 2.01
C LEU A 11 -1.32 6.42 2.53
N GLU A 12 -2.19 7.05 3.30
CA GLU A 12 -1.90 8.29 3.98
C GLU A 12 -0.85 8.09 5.10
N MET A 13 0.22 8.90 5.20
CA MET A 13 0.60 10.04 4.34
C MET A 13 1.74 9.70 3.38
N GLY A 14 2.61 8.76 3.74
CA GLY A 14 3.89 8.50 3.06
C GLY A 14 3.75 7.87 1.68
N GLY A 15 2.78 6.97 1.50
CA GLY A 15 2.51 6.30 0.23
C GLY A 15 1.92 7.21 -0.86
N ILE A 16 1.24 8.30 -0.49
CA ILE A 16 0.52 9.17 -1.44
C ILE A 16 1.44 9.79 -2.51
N PRO A 17 2.57 10.46 -2.18
CA PRO A 17 3.46 11.03 -3.18
C PRO A 17 4.03 9.98 -4.14
N ILE A 18 4.39 8.81 -3.64
CA ILE A 18 4.98 7.72 -4.44
C ILE A 18 3.92 7.12 -5.36
N ALA A 19 2.73 6.82 -4.83
CA ALA A 19 1.61 6.32 -5.63
C ALA A 19 1.21 7.30 -6.73
N THR A 20 1.23 8.61 -6.44
CA THR A 20 0.97 9.68 -7.41
C THR A 20 2.03 9.71 -8.50
N ALA A 21 3.32 9.66 -8.15
CA ALA A 21 4.40 9.63 -9.14
C ALA A 21 4.32 8.37 -10.03
N LEU A 22 4.06 7.21 -9.43
CA LEU A 22 3.87 5.94 -10.17
C LEU A 22 2.67 6.02 -11.11
N SER A 23 1.54 6.56 -10.64
CA SER A 23 0.32 6.77 -11.41
C SER A 23 0.59 7.57 -12.69
N LEU A 24 1.29 8.70 -12.57
CA LEU A 24 1.68 9.53 -13.70
C LEU A 24 2.61 8.78 -14.66
N ARG A 25 3.56 8.00 -14.12
CA ARG A 25 4.55 7.29 -14.92
C ARG A 25 3.96 6.13 -15.74
N ILE A 26 3.01 5.40 -15.18
CA ILE A 26 2.42 4.20 -15.79
C ILE A 26 1.01 4.45 -16.35
N GLN A 27 0.50 5.68 -16.23
CA GLN A 27 -0.83 6.09 -16.68
C GLN A 27 -1.96 5.24 -16.09
N LYS A 28 -1.89 4.95 -14.78
CA LYS A 28 -2.93 4.24 -14.03
C LYS A 28 -3.59 5.13 -13.01
N GLN A 29 -4.88 4.90 -12.77
CA GLN A 29 -5.61 5.55 -11.70
C GLN A 29 -5.00 5.24 -10.34
N VAL A 30 -5.01 6.23 -9.44
CA VAL A 30 -4.58 6.12 -8.06
C VAL A 30 -5.70 6.52 -7.13
N LEU A 31 -5.83 5.75 -6.05
CA LEU A 31 -6.70 6.00 -4.93
C LEU A 31 -5.87 6.44 -3.73
N PHE A 32 -6.41 7.36 -2.94
CA PHE A 32 -5.80 7.78 -1.68
C PHE A 32 -6.58 7.19 -0.51
N VAL A 33 -5.92 6.30 0.23
CA VAL A 33 -6.53 5.54 1.32
C VAL A 33 -6.22 6.25 2.64
N ARG A 34 -7.27 6.66 3.35
CA ARG A 34 -7.16 7.37 4.63
C ARG A 34 -6.95 6.39 5.77
N LYS A 35 -6.33 6.85 6.87
CA LYS A 35 -6.16 6.05 8.09
C LYS A 35 -7.49 5.76 8.81
N GLU A 36 -8.42 6.70 8.74
CA GLU A 36 -9.74 6.59 9.35
C GLU A 36 -10.80 7.01 8.32
N ALA A 37 -11.90 6.25 8.26
CA ALA A 37 -13.05 6.63 7.45
C ALA A 37 -13.69 7.91 8.02
N LYS A 38 -14.24 8.78 7.16
CA LYS A 38 -15.01 9.95 7.63
C LYS A 38 -16.20 9.47 8.48
N GLU A 39 -16.39 10.06 9.67
CA GLU A 39 -17.52 9.75 10.56
C GLU A 39 -18.89 10.22 10.02
N TYR A 40 -18.92 11.14 9.05
CA TYR A 40 -20.14 11.68 8.45
C TYR A 40 -20.04 11.79 6.92
N GLY A 41 -21.17 11.58 6.24
CA GLY A 41 -21.29 11.63 4.76
C GLY A 41 -21.17 10.26 4.11
N THR A 42 -20.46 10.14 2.98
CA THR A 42 -20.35 8.87 2.22
C THR A 42 -19.39 7.84 2.84
N CYS A 43 -18.84 8.09 4.03
CA CYS A 43 -17.87 7.23 4.75
C CYS A 43 -16.79 6.63 3.83
N LYS A 44 -16.24 7.43 2.91
CA LYS A 44 -15.29 6.98 1.89
C LYS A 44 -13.90 6.80 2.51
N LEU A 45 -13.44 5.56 2.53
CA LEU A 45 -12.08 5.18 2.93
C LEU A 45 -11.05 5.54 1.86
N ALA A 46 -11.42 5.37 0.58
CA ALA A 46 -10.58 5.64 -0.57
C ALA A 46 -11.18 6.80 -1.39
N GLU A 47 -10.38 7.81 -1.68
CA GLU A 47 -10.72 8.90 -2.60
C GLU A 47 -10.09 8.63 -3.98
N GLY A 48 -10.78 9.00 -5.06
CA GLY A 48 -10.26 8.89 -6.44
C GLY A 48 -11.00 7.93 -7.36
N GLY A 49 -11.90 7.07 -6.86
CA GLY A 49 -12.61 6.08 -7.68
C GLY A 49 -13.43 5.05 -6.89
N GLY A 50 -14.03 4.09 -7.60
CA GLY A 50 -14.69 2.92 -7.01
C GLY A 50 -13.69 1.77 -6.77
N ILE A 51 -13.96 0.95 -5.75
CA ILE A 51 -13.07 -0.13 -5.32
C ILE A 51 -13.67 -1.54 -5.42
N ASP A 52 -14.99 -1.64 -5.60
CA ASP A 52 -15.67 -2.93 -5.62
C ASP A 52 -15.25 -3.74 -6.86
N ASN A 53 -14.84 -4.99 -6.64
CA ASN A 53 -14.29 -5.91 -7.64
C ASN A 53 -13.06 -5.36 -8.39
N GLN A 54 -12.33 -4.42 -7.79
CA GLN A 54 -11.09 -3.86 -8.35
C GLN A 54 -9.86 -4.44 -7.65
N GLU A 55 -8.84 -4.84 -8.42
CA GLU A 55 -7.55 -5.24 -7.88
C GLU A 55 -6.68 -4.01 -7.56
N LEU A 56 -6.43 -3.78 -6.28
CA LEU A 56 -5.66 -2.64 -5.79
C LEU A 56 -4.23 -3.07 -5.45
N LEU A 57 -3.26 -2.30 -5.96
CA LEU A 57 -1.86 -2.39 -5.53
C LEU A 57 -1.59 -1.36 -4.44
N ILE A 58 -1.34 -1.82 -3.22
CA ILE A 58 -0.95 -0.96 -2.11
C ILE A 58 0.46 -0.41 -2.34
N VAL A 59 0.62 0.90 -2.16
CA VAL A 59 1.90 1.61 -2.25
C VAL A 59 2.16 2.34 -0.94
N GLU A 60 3.33 2.09 -0.35
CA GLU A 60 3.79 2.76 0.88
C GLU A 60 5.24 3.29 0.73
N ASP A 61 5.62 4.26 1.55
CA ASP A 61 7.02 4.70 1.62
C ASP A 61 7.88 3.70 2.42
N VAL A 62 7.54 3.47 3.68
CA VAL A 62 8.35 2.72 4.64
C VAL A 62 7.47 1.76 5.44
N VAL A 63 7.90 0.50 5.51
CA VAL A 63 7.21 -0.52 6.31
C VAL A 63 8.07 -0.93 7.49
N THR A 64 7.47 -0.89 8.70
CA THR A 64 8.11 -1.41 9.94
C THR A 64 7.34 -2.58 10.52
N SER A 65 6.11 -2.36 11.01
CA SER A 65 5.22 -3.41 11.55
C SER A 65 4.11 -3.83 10.58
N GLY A 66 3.81 -3.01 9.57
CA GLY A 66 2.73 -3.24 8.61
C GLY A 66 1.32 -2.93 9.12
N GLY A 67 1.14 -2.46 10.36
CA GLY A 67 -0.18 -2.27 10.98
C GLY A 67 -1.15 -1.43 10.16
N ALA A 68 -0.74 -0.24 9.72
CA ALA A 68 -1.60 0.63 8.91
C ALA A 68 -2.00 0.00 7.56
N ILE A 69 -1.13 -0.82 6.97
CA ILE A 69 -1.43 -1.56 5.75
C ILE A 69 -2.45 -2.65 6.04
N ILE A 70 -2.32 -3.37 7.15
CA ILE A 70 -3.25 -4.43 7.56
C ILE A 70 -4.65 -3.86 7.78
N ASP A 71 -4.76 -2.75 8.51
CA ASP A 71 -6.03 -2.09 8.79
C ASP A 71 -6.70 -1.64 7.48
N ALA A 72 -5.95 -0.97 6.60
CA ALA A 72 -6.43 -0.53 5.30
C ALA A 72 -6.87 -1.71 4.41
N VAL A 73 -6.07 -2.78 4.34
CA VAL A 73 -6.37 -3.97 3.53
C VAL A 73 -7.64 -4.65 4.00
N ASN A 74 -7.84 -4.80 5.32
CA ASN A 74 -9.05 -5.39 5.87
C ASN A 74 -10.29 -4.59 5.51
N GLU A 75 -10.23 -3.26 5.68
CA GLU A 75 -11.36 -2.37 5.37
C GLU A 75 -11.64 -2.30 3.86
N LEU A 76 -10.60 -2.28 3.01
CA LEU A 76 -10.75 -2.33 1.55
C LEU A 76 -11.39 -3.65 1.08
N ARG A 77 -10.91 -4.79 1.61
CA ARG A 77 -11.47 -6.12 1.30
C ARG A 77 -12.92 -6.24 1.78
N ALA A 78 -13.26 -5.70 2.95
CA ALA A 78 -14.63 -5.65 3.45
C ALA A 78 -15.58 -4.86 2.54
N ARG A 79 -15.05 -3.98 1.68
CA ARG A 79 -15.79 -3.16 0.71
C ARG A 79 -15.70 -3.70 -0.73
N GLY A 80 -15.26 -4.95 -0.90
CA GLY A 80 -15.24 -5.64 -2.20
C GLY A 80 -13.95 -5.46 -3.00
N ALA A 81 -12.94 -4.75 -2.49
CA ALA A 81 -11.66 -4.63 -3.18
C ALA A 81 -10.85 -5.93 -3.10
N ILE A 82 -10.14 -6.25 -4.17
CA ILE A 82 -9.17 -7.35 -4.20
C ILE A 82 -7.81 -6.75 -3.90
N VAL A 83 -7.19 -7.15 -2.78
CA VAL A 83 -5.88 -6.63 -2.37
C VAL A 83 -4.96 -7.78 -2.06
N ASN A 84 -3.99 -8.04 -2.94
CA ASN A 84 -3.08 -9.18 -2.83
C ASN A 84 -1.61 -8.78 -2.73
N ASN A 85 -1.27 -7.55 -3.13
CA ASN A 85 0.11 -7.11 -3.30
C ASN A 85 0.34 -5.78 -2.60
N VAL A 86 1.49 -5.68 -1.94
CA VAL A 86 1.99 -4.47 -1.29
C VAL A 86 3.38 -4.20 -1.80
N VAL A 87 3.64 -2.97 -2.25
CA VAL A 87 4.98 -2.48 -2.53
C VAL A 87 5.32 -1.34 -1.58
N CYS A 88 6.58 -1.28 -1.15
CA CYS A 88 7.11 -0.12 -0.46
C CYS A 88 8.50 0.26 -0.96
N VAL A 89 8.96 1.47 -0.63
CA VAL A 89 10.34 1.88 -0.96
C VAL A 89 11.32 1.23 -0.01
N ILE A 90 11.05 1.27 1.31
CA ILE A 90 11.97 0.75 2.32
C ILE A 90 11.25 -0.24 3.25
N ASP A 91 11.75 -1.47 3.32
CA ASP A 91 11.44 -2.39 4.42
C ASP A 91 12.47 -2.17 5.54
N ARG A 92 11.99 -1.79 6.74
CA ARG A 92 12.84 -1.60 7.91
C ARG A 92 13.28 -2.90 8.58
N GLU A 93 12.87 -4.05 8.04
CA GLU A 93 13.19 -5.39 8.55
C GLU A 93 12.73 -5.59 10.01
N GLY A 94 11.57 -5.02 10.34
CA GLY A 94 10.83 -5.28 11.58
C GLY A 94 9.90 -6.49 11.43
N SER A 95 8.75 -6.47 12.10
CA SER A 95 7.72 -7.53 11.98
C SER A 95 6.82 -7.40 10.74
N GLY A 96 7.00 -6.34 9.93
CA GLY A 96 6.11 -6.00 8.82
C GLY A 96 5.95 -7.10 7.79
N ARG A 97 7.04 -7.66 7.28
CA ARG A 97 7.00 -8.74 6.29
C ARG A 97 6.16 -9.93 6.77
N GLU A 98 6.49 -10.45 7.94
CA GLU A 98 5.80 -11.61 8.51
C GLU A 98 4.31 -11.32 8.73
N ASN A 99 3.96 -10.13 9.24
CA ASN A 99 2.57 -9.77 9.49
C ASN A 99 1.76 -9.63 8.19
N LEU A 100 2.35 -9.04 7.13
CA LEU A 100 1.70 -8.89 5.84
C LEU A 100 1.51 -10.24 5.14
N GLU A 101 2.53 -11.10 5.16
CA GLU A 101 2.47 -12.44 4.58
C GLU A 101 1.46 -13.34 5.30
N LYS A 102 1.33 -13.23 6.64
CA LYS A 102 0.28 -13.90 7.42
C LYS A 102 -1.15 -13.48 7.00
N LEU A 103 -1.32 -12.25 6.51
CA LEU A 103 -2.60 -11.76 5.97
C LEU A 103 -2.83 -12.20 4.50
N GLY A 104 -1.94 -13.02 3.96
CA GLY A 104 -1.97 -13.50 2.58
C GLY A 104 -1.53 -12.45 1.55
N LEU A 105 -0.79 -11.43 1.97
CA LEU A 105 -0.26 -10.41 1.06
C LEU A 105 1.12 -10.80 0.55
N LYS A 106 1.37 -10.57 -0.74
CA LYS A 106 2.72 -10.57 -1.31
C LYS A 106 3.37 -9.22 -1.04
N PHE A 107 4.42 -9.22 -0.24
CA PHE A 107 5.15 -8.01 0.13
C PHE A 107 6.45 -7.86 -0.66
N SER A 108 6.63 -6.70 -1.31
CA SER A 108 7.75 -6.42 -2.21
C SER A 108 8.36 -5.04 -1.96
N PRO A 109 9.40 -4.92 -1.10
CA PRO A 109 10.14 -3.67 -0.93
C PRO A 109 11.09 -3.42 -2.12
N LEU A 110 11.40 -2.14 -2.38
CA LEU A 110 12.47 -1.75 -3.30
C LEU A 110 13.86 -1.89 -2.66
N PHE A 111 13.97 -1.52 -1.39
CA PHE A 111 15.17 -1.68 -0.59
C PHE A 111 14.84 -2.23 0.80
N THR A 112 15.76 -3.01 1.37
CA THR A 112 15.75 -3.30 2.81
C THR A 112 16.67 -2.37 3.58
N LYS A 113 16.45 -2.24 4.89
CA LYS A 113 17.34 -1.49 5.80
C LYS A 113 18.79 -1.98 5.67
N SER A 114 19.01 -3.30 5.70
CA SER A 114 20.34 -3.89 5.56
C SER A 114 21.00 -3.57 4.21
N GLU A 115 20.25 -3.51 3.12
CA GLU A 115 20.78 -3.09 1.81
C GLU A 115 21.24 -1.63 1.82
N LEU A 116 20.46 -0.74 2.44
CA LEU A 116 20.81 0.67 2.57
C LEU A 116 22.00 0.89 3.50
N GLU A 117 22.07 0.19 4.64
CA GLU A 117 23.19 0.25 5.58
C GLU A 117 24.49 -0.19 4.91
N LYS A 118 24.46 -1.34 4.20
CA LYS A 118 25.59 -1.82 3.43
C LYS A 118 26.04 -0.83 2.34
N ALA A 119 25.12 -0.14 1.69
CA ALA A 119 25.43 0.82 0.64
C ALA A 119 26.18 2.07 1.15
N VAL A 120 26.02 2.42 2.43
CA VAL A 120 26.71 3.55 3.08
C VAL A 120 27.86 3.12 4.00
N GLY A 121 28.18 1.83 4.03
CA GLY A 121 29.28 1.28 4.83
C GLY A 121 28.99 1.17 6.33
N LEU A 122 27.71 1.02 6.70
CA LEU A 122 27.25 0.69 8.05
C LEU A 122 27.07 -0.82 8.24
#